data_AF-A0A8J9V6E2-F1
#
_entry.id   AF-A0A8J9V6E2-F1
#
_cell.length_a   1.000
_cell.length_b   1.000
_cell.length_c   1.000
_cell.angle_alpha   90.00
_cell.angle_beta   90.00
_cell.angle_gamma   90.00
#
_symmetry.space_group_name_H-M   'P 1'
#
loop_
_entity.id
_entity.type
_entity.pdbx_description
1 polymer ?
#
loop_
_entity_poly.entity_id
_entity_poly.type
_entity_poly.pdbx_seq_one_letter_code
_entity_poly.pdbx_strand_id
1 'polypeptide(L)'
;MNNSGKVGVDVNVKCNELPQYNYSVSDIKTYDSRDLQYELFFKEHMMQNLPCIIKNISHTWLCSNEWVKNGTINCDYFVTQYGDIDAPVANCDSITFNSHCKINMKVNDYMNYFKSKNKDKLLYLKDWHLKRIVPDCNFYEVPEFFASDWLNEFASDYQDDDFMFVYIGPEGHLFMQMSTHLIVGQSMW
;
A
#
# COMPACT_ATOMS: atom_id res chain seq x y z
N MET A 1 -1.95 44.84 38.38
CA MET A 1 -3.05 44.60 37.41
C MET A 1 -2.44 44.63 36.03
N ASN A 2 -2.29 43.49 35.35
CA ASN A 2 -1.96 43.45 33.93
C ASN A 2 -2.80 42.33 33.30
N ASN A 3 -3.68 42.75 32.37
CA ASN A 3 -4.67 41.94 31.69
C ASN A 3 -4.00 40.98 30.71
N SER A 4 -4.19 39.67 30.94
CA SER A 4 -3.97 38.63 29.94
C SER A 4 -5.16 38.59 28.98
N GLY A 5 -5.06 39.29 27.85
CA GLY A 5 -6.02 39.16 26.75
C GLY A 5 -5.84 37.81 26.06
N LYS A 6 -6.69 36.84 26.38
CA LYS A 6 -6.88 35.64 25.56
C LYS A 6 -7.80 36.02 24.41
N VAL A 7 -7.28 36.08 23.19
CA VAL A 7 -8.10 36.14 21.98
C VAL A 7 -8.67 34.74 21.77
N GLY A 8 -9.92 34.53 22.19
CA GLY A 8 -10.68 33.36 21.83
C GLY A 8 -11.04 33.45 20.36
N VAL A 9 -10.44 32.59 19.52
CA VAL A 9 -10.92 32.39 18.16
C VAL A 9 -12.01 31.35 18.25
N ASP A 10 -13.27 31.81 18.27
CA ASP A 10 -14.43 30.94 18.11
C ASP A 10 -14.46 30.44 16.66
N VAL A 11 -13.88 29.27 16.43
CA VAL A 11 -14.03 28.56 15.15
C VAL A 11 -15.45 27.97 15.13
N ASN A 12 -16.37 28.73 14.54
CA ASN A 12 -17.73 28.29 14.32
C ASN A 12 -17.73 27.28 13.15
N VAL A 13 -17.34 26.04 13.44
CA VAL A 13 -17.45 24.92 12.49
C VAL A 13 -18.94 24.63 12.34
N LYS A 14 -19.57 25.19 11.31
CA LYS A 14 -20.85 24.68 10.85
C LYS A 14 -20.59 23.23 10.40
N CYS A 15 -21.07 22.27 11.18
CA CYS A 15 -21.21 20.89 10.73
C CYS A 15 -22.23 20.91 9.60
N ASN A 16 -21.75 21.13 8.37
CA ASN A 16 -22.52 20.76 7.20
C ASN A 16 -22.78 19.26 7.31
N GLU A 17 -24.00 18.83 6.97
CA GLU A 17 -24.35 17.42 6.93
C GLU A 17 -23.27 16.65 6.18
N LEU A 18 -22.75 15.59 6.81
CA LEU A 18 -21.76 14.74 6.15
C LEU A 18 -22.38 14.28 4.83
N PRO A 19 -21.72 14.49 3.69
CA PRO A 19 -22.22 14.01 2.41
C PRO A 19 -22.57 12.53 2.53
N GLN A 20 -23.80 12.18 2.16
CA GLN A 20 -24.27 10.81 2.20
C GLN A 20 -23.64 10.07 1.01
N TYR A 21 -22.55 9.35 1.26
CA TYR A 21 -21.86 8.58 0.24
C TYR A 21 -22.61 7.26 -0.01
N ASN A 22 -23.10 7.09 -1.23
CA ASN A 22 -23.69 5.83 -1.66
C ASN A 22 -22.57 4.88 -2.12
N TYR A 23 -22.15 3.97 -1.23
CA TYR A 23 -21.17 2.92 -1.56
C TYR A 23 -21.77 1.74 -2.33
N SER A 24 -23.03 1.82 -2.79
CA SER A 24 -23.65 0.80 -3.66
C SER A 24 -23.15 0.85 -5.11
N VAL A 25 -21.92 1.32 -5.33
CA VAL A 25 -21.34 1.46 -6.67
C VAL A 25 -21.22 0.06 -7.28
N SER A 26 -22.12 -0.27 -8.20
CA SER A 26 -22.10 -1.56 -8.92
C SER A 26 -20.90 -1.66 -9.86
N ASP A 27 -20.36 -0.53 -10.31
CA ASP A 27 -19.35 -0.46 -11.36
C ASP A 27 -18.23 0.52 -11.01
N ILE A 28 -17.04 0.00 -10.69
CA ILE A 28 -15.85 0.82 -10.45
C ILE A 28 -15.30 1.28 -11.81
N LYS A 29 -15.27 2.61 -12.03
CA LYS A 29 -14.73 3.19 -13.27
C LYS A 29 -13.29 2.74 -13.47
N THR A 30 -12.96 2.32 -14.69
CA THR A 30 -11.63 1.83 -15.07
C THR A 30 -11.05 2.71 -16.17
N TYR A 31 -9.79 3.12 -16.02
CA TYR A 31 -9.06 3.96 -16.95
C TYR A 31 -7.76 3.29 -17.38
N ASP A 32 -7.30 3.55 -18.60
CA ASP A 32 -5.90 3.41 -18.96
C ASP A 32 -5.15 4.66 -18.48
N SER A 33 -3.96 4.49 -17.89
CA SER A 33 -3.13 5.61 -17.43
C SER A 33 -2.85 6.65 -18.52
N ARG A 34 -2.79 6.25 -19.80
CA ARG A 34 -2.52 7.15 -20.94
C ARG A 34 -3.72 8.04 -21.30
N ASP A 35 -4.92 7.60 -20.94
CA ASP A 35 -6.18 8.26 -21.29
C ASP A 35 -6.73 9.09 -20.12
N LEU A 36 -6.16 8.94 -18.92
CA LEU A 36 -6.58 9.64 -17.71
C LEU A 36 -5.71 10.87 -17.46
N GLN A 37 -6.33 12.04 -17.44
CA GLN A 37 -5.66 13.28 -17.05
C GLN A 37 -5.81 13.54 -15.56
N TYR A 38 -4.78 14.12 -14.91
CA TYR A 38 -4.81 14.45 -13.48
C TYR A 38 -6.05 15.26 -13.08
N GLU A 39 -6.42 16.28 -13.85
CA GLU A 39 -7.57 17.14 -13.53
C GLU A 39 -8.89 16.36 -13.50
N LEU A 40 -9.05 15.40 -14.43
CA LEU A 40 -10.22 14.53 -14.47
C LEU A 40 -10.24 13.59 -13.27
N PHE A 41 -9.09 12.95 -12.97
CA PHE A 41 -8.94 12.10 -11.79
C PHE A 41 -9.27 12.85 -10.50
N PHE A 42 -8.76 14.07 -10.34
CA PHE A 42 -9.01 14.90 -9.18
C PHE A 42 -10.50 15.24 -9.02
N LYS A 43 -11.14 15.74 -10.08
CA LYS A 43 -12.55 16.18 -10.03
C LYS A 43 -13.54 15.04 -9.88
N GLU A 44 -13.35 13.94 -10.61
CA GLU A 44 -14.30 12.84 -10.69
C GLU A 44 -14.12 11.80 -9.58
N HIS A 45 -12.90 11.66 -9.03
CA HIS A 45 -12.57 10.62 -8.05
C HIS A 45 -12.12 11.20 -6.72
N MET A 46 -11.02 11.96 -6.69
CA MET A 46 -10.46 12.44 -5.40
C MET A 46 -11.46 13.35 -4.66
N MET A 47 -12.01 14.36 -5.34
CA MET A 47 -12.96 15.31 -4.74
C MET A 47 -14.28 14.66 -4.32
N GLN A 48 -14.72 13.64 -5.06
CA GLN A 48 -15.98 12.93 -4.80
C GLN A 48 -15.81 11.78 -3.81
N ASN A 49 -14.56 11.44 -3.45
CA ASN A 49 -14.22 10.25 -2.68
C ASN A 49 -14.78 8.95 -3.31
N LEU A 50 -14.65 8.82 -4.63
CA LEU A 50 -15.13 7.68 -5.40
C LEU A 50 -13.98 6.82 -5.93
N PRO A 51 -14.03 5.48 -5.77
CA PRO A 51 -12.96 4.60 -6.25
C PRO A 51 -12.90 4.54 -7.79
N CYS A 52 -11.70 4.30 -8.31
CA CYS A 52 -11.46 3.92 -9.69
C CYS A 52 -10.30 2.92 -9.80
N ILE A 53 -10.22 2.21 -10.92
CA ILE A 53 -9.08 1.38 -11.30
C ILE A 53 -8.30 2.10 -12.40
N ILE A 54 -7.00 2.30 -12.20
CA ILE A 54 -6.08 2.85 -13.21
C ILE A 54 -5.16 1.71 -13.67
N LYS A 55 -5.25 1.35 -14.95
CA LYS A 55 -4.46 0.29 -15.59
C LYS A 55 -3.20 0.84 -16.24
N ASN A 56 -2.25 -0.06 -16.51
CA ASN A 56 -1.03 0.20 -17.29
C ASN A 56 -0.06 1.24 -16.67
N ILE A 57 -0.16 1.46 -15.36
CA ILE A 57 0.61 2.47 -14.63
C ILE A 57 2.06 2.04 -14.33
N SER A 58 2.28 0.75 -14.13
CA SER A 58 3.52 0.22 -13.53
C SER A 58 4.46 -0.44 -14.54
N HIS A 59 4.25 -0.24 -15.83
CA HIS A 59 4.94 -0.98 -16.90
C HIS A 59 6.46 -0.76 -16.92
N THR A 60 6.93 0.41 -16.49
CA THR A 60 8.36 0.74 -16.38
C THR A 60 8.97 0.34 -15.03
N TRP A 61 8.17 -0.03 -14.04
CA TRP A 61 8.66 -0.26 -12.69
C TRP A 61 9.47 -1.55 -12.61
N LEU A 62 10.60 -1.50 -11.91
CA LEU A 62 11.43 -2.68 -11.68
C LEU A 62 10.62 -3.79 -10.98
N CYS A 63 9.73 -3.45 -10.03
CA CYS A 63 8.89 -4.47 -9.40
C CYS A 63 8.01 -5.22 -10.40
N SER A 64 7.43 -4.55 -11.39
CA SER A 64 6.60 -5.20 -12.41
C SER A 64 7.40 -6.14 -13.31
N ASN A 65 8.67 -5.84 -13.52
CA ASN A 65 9.54 -6.57 -14.46
C ASN A 65 10.35 -7.68 -13.77
N GLU A 66 10.76 -7.49 -12.51
CA GLU A 66 11.67 -8.40 -11.81
C GLU A 66 10.97 -9.23 -10.73
N TRP A 67 9.95 -8.69 -10.05
CA TRP A 67 9.29 -9.39 -8.94
C TRP A 67 8.28 -10.44 -9.41
N VAL A 68 7.92 -10.42 -10.69
CA VAL A 68 6.97 -11.36 -11.30
C VAL A 68 7.67 -12.14 -12.41
N LYS A 69 7.55 -13.46 -12.37
CA LYS A 69 8.06 -14.38 -13.40
C LYS A 69 7.00 -15.43 -13.69
N ASN A 70 6.59 -15.55 -14.95
CA ASN A 70 5.54 -16.50 -15.39
C ASN A 70 4.21 -16.35 -14.62
N GLY A 71 3.79 -15.12 -14.33
CA GLY A 71 2.54 -14.85 -13.62
C GLY A 71 2.57 -15.16 -12.11
N THR A 72 3.73 -15.48 -11.53
CA THR A 72 3.88 -15.67 -10.08
C THR A 72 5.06 -14.89 -9.53
N ILE A 73 5.15 -14.79 -8.20
CA ILE A 73 6.25 -14.09 -7.52
C ILE A 73 7.59 -14.76 -7.87
N ASN A 74 8.54 -13.97 -8.35
CA ASN A 74 9.90 -14.37 -8.65
C ASN A 74 10.71 -14.54 -7.36
N CYS A 75 10.46 -15.63 -6.65
CA CYS A 75 11.07 -15.86 -5.35
C CYS A 75 12.61 -15.93 -5.39
N ASP A 76 13.21 -16.36 -6.51
CA ASP A 76 14.68 -16.39 -6.66
C ASP A 76 15.28 -14.98 -6.65
N TYR A 77 14.59 -14.02 -7.29
CA TYR A 77 14.97 -12.61 -7.23
C TYR A 77 14.90 -12.08 -5.81
N PHE A 78 13.80 -12.33 -5.09
CA PHE A 78 13.65 -11.90 -3.69
C PHE A 78 14.71 -12.50 -2.77
N VAL A 79 15.04 -13.78 -2.92
CA VAL A 79 16.11 -14.43 -2.14
C VAL A 79 17.45 -13.76 -2.45
N THR A 80 17.74 -13.49 -3.72
CA THR A 80 19.02 -12.91 -4.15
C THR A 80 19.18 -11.45 -3.70
N GLN A 81 18.12 -10.63 -3.81
CA GLN A 81 18.19 -9.20 -3.54
C GLN A 81 17.92 -8.85 -2.08
N TYR A 82 17.03 -9.60 -1.42
CA TYR A 82 16.48 -9.23 -0.12
C TYR A 82 16.57 -10.36 0.91
N GLY A 83 17.17 -11.52 0.58
CA GLY A 83 17.11 -12.73 1.40
C GLY A 83 17.58 -12.57 2.84
N ASP A 84 18.60 -11.74 3.05
CA ASP A 84 19.19 -11.45 4.36
C ASP A 84 18.44 -10.37 5.16
N ILE A 85 17.43 -9.73 4.56
CA ILE A 85 16.61 -8.71 5.22
C ILE A 85 15.51 -9.41 6.03
N ASP A 86 15.24 -8.88 7.22
CA ASP A 86 14.08 -9.30 8.00
C ASP A 86 12.81 -8.56 7.53
N ALA A 87 11.73 -9.31 7.34
CA ALA A 87 10.43 -8.78 6.95
C ALA A 87 9.35 -9.15 7.97
N PRO A 88 8.36 -8.26 8.21
CA PRO A 88 7.21 -8.55 9.05
C PRO A 88 6.29 -9.56 8.37
N VAL A 89 6.03 -10.67 9.05
CA VAL A 89 5.17 -11.75 8.57
C VAL A 89 4.09 -12.05 9.60
N ALA A 90 2.83 -11.92 9.19
CA ALA A 90 1.68 -12.28 9.99
C ALA A 90 1.30 -13.75 9.78
N ASN A 91 1.04 -14.46 10.87
CA ASN A 91 0.39 -15.76 10.82
C ASN A 91 -1.13 -15.59 10.93
N CYS A 92 -1.85 -15.83 9.83
CA CYS A 92 -3.28 -15.61 9.72
C CYS A 92 -4.14 -16.76 10.26
N ASP A 93 -3.54 -17.91 10.62
CA ASP A 93 -4.29 -19.03 11.24
C ASP A 93 -4.44 -18.89 12.76
N SER A 94 -3.64 -18.05 13.40
CA SER A 94 -3.70 -17.80 14.85
C SER A 94 -4.44 -16.49 15.13
N ILE A 95 -5.75 -16.57 15.32
CA ILE A 95 -6.51 -15.47 15.91
C ILE A 95 -6.26 -15.48 17.41
N THR A 96 -5.34 -14.64 17.87
CA THR A 96 -5.18 -14.31 19.29
C THR A 96 -5.51 -12.83 19.47
N PHE A 97 -6.61 -12.57 20.18
CA PHE A 97 -7.09 -11.27 20.69
C PHE A 97 -6.53 -10.02 19.98
N ASN A 98 -7.30 -9.50 19.02
CA ASN A 98 -7.18 -8.15 18.42
C ASN A 98 -5.87 -7.75 17.71
N SER A 99 -4.90 -8.65 17.54
CA SER A 99 -3.75 -8.42 16.66
C SER A 99 -3.20 -9.74 16.12
N HIS A 100 -3.08 -9.88 14.79
CA HIS A 100 -2.33 -11.00 14.22
C HIS A 100 -0.89 -10.94 14.73
N CYS A 101 -0.40 -12.03 15.34
CA CYS A 101 1.00 -12.12 15.77
C CYS A 101 1.91 -11.92 14.54
N LYS A 102 2.59 -10.78 14.49
CA LYS A 102 3.64 -10.49 13.52
C LYS A 102 4.95 -11.02 14.07
N ILE A 103 5.63 -11.86 13.29
CA ILE A 103 7.01 -12.24 13.54
C ILE A 103 7.88 -11.60 12.47
N ASN A 104 9.09 -11.18 12.84
CA ASN A 104 10.10 -10.86 11.86
C ASN A 104 10.80 -12.15 11.46
N MET A 105 10.96 -12.39 10.16
CA MET A 105 11.74 -13.51 9.63
C MET A 105 12.52 -13.07 8.40
N LYS A 106 13.58 -13.81 8.07
CA LYS A 106 14.34 -13.55 6.85
C LYS A 106 13.45 -13.73 5.63
N VAL A 107 13.58 -12.83 4.66
CA VAL A 107 12.88 -12.95 3.36
C VAL A 107 13.24 -14.28 2.70
N ASN A 108 14.47 -14.76 2.86
CA ASN A 108 14.85 -16.10 2.40
C ASN A 108 13.95 -17.20 2.98
N ASP A 109 13.69 -17.19 4.28
CA ASP A 109 12.84 -18.17 4.95
C ASP A 109 11.38 -18.05 4.50
N TYR A 110 10.89 -16.81 4.37
CA TYR A 110 9.55 -16.54 3.85
C TYR A 110 9.38 -17.06 2.40
N MET A 111 10.35 -16.82 1.53
CA MET A 111 10.31 -17.26 0.14
C MET A 111 10.40 -18.78 0.01
N ASN A 112 11.16 -19.44 0.89
CA ASN A 112 11.20 -20.90 0.96
C ASN A 112 9.84 -21.47 1.40
N TYR A 113 9.18 -20.84 2.39
CA TYR A 113 7.80 -21.14 2.75
C TYR A 113 6.83 -20.89 1.59
N PHE A 114 6.95 -19.76 0.89
CA PHE A 114 6.03 -19.37 -0.18
C PHE A 114 6.00 -20.39 -1.33
N LYS A 115 7.18 -20.88 -1.70
CA LYS A 115 7.38 -21.95 -2.70
C LYS A 115 6.85 -23.33 -2.25
N SER A 116 6.70 -23.57 -0.95
CA SER A 116 6.30 -24.89 -0.46
C SER A 116 4.86 -25.22 -0.90
N LYS A 117 4.66 -26.49 -1.30
CA LYS A 117 3.32 -27.01 -1.65
C LYS A 117 2.45 -27.26 -0.43
N ASN A 118 3.09 -27.64 0.68
CA ASN A 118 2.43 -27.85 1.96
C ASN A 118 2.68 -26.61 2.83
N LYS A 119 1.62 -25.85 3.05
CA LYS A 119 1.63 -24.68 3.93
C LYS A 119 0.95 -25.09 5.24
N ASP A 120 1.76 -25.40 6.24
CA ASP A 120 1.26 -25.76 7.58
C ASP A 120 0.66 -24.55 8.33
N LYS A 121 0.97 -23.34 7.84
CA LYS A 121 0.48 -22.05 8.34
C LYS A 121 0.16 -21.14 7.16
N LEU A 122 -0.80 -20.24 7.30
CA LEU A 122 -1.11 -19.16 6.38
C LEU A 122 -0.29 -17.91 6.74
N LEU A 123 0.84 -17.71 6.07
CA LEU A 123 1.74 -16.59 6.33
C LEU A 123 1.62 -15.49 5.27
N TYR A 124 1.51 -14.26 5.74
CA TYR A 124 1.49 -13.04 4.93
C TYR A 124 2.65 -12.15 5.29
N LEU A 125 3.53 -11.87 4.34
CA LEU A 125 4.47 -10.76 4.46
C LEU A 125 3.68 -9.48 4.24
N LYS A 126 3.58 -8.63 5.26
CA LYS A 126 2.69 -7.46 5.22
C LYS A 126 3.22 -6.28 6.01
N ASP A 127 2.87 -5.08 5.55
CA ASP A 127 3.31 -3.82 6.12
C ASP A 127 4.86 -3.71 6.09
N TRP A 128 5.50 -4.22 5.02
CA TRP A 128 6.97 -4.22 4.90
C TRP A 128 7.46 -2.91 4.28
N HIS A 129 8.10 -2.08 5.12
CA HIS A 129 8.76 -0.82 4.77
C HIS A 129 10.07 -1.05 4.00
N LEU A 130 9.98 -1.70 2.84
CA LEU A 130 11.16 -2.04 2.05
C LEU A 130 11.91 -0.78 1.59
N LYS A 131 11.20 0.29 1.23
CA LYS A 131 11.83 1.53 0.75
C LYS A 131 12.70 2.19 1.82
N ARG A 132 12.29 2.21 3.09
CA ARG A 132 13.15 2.66 4.20
C ARG A 132 14.39 1.78 4.40
N ILE A 133 14.28 0.47 4.19
CA ILE A 133 15.41 -0.46 4.40
C ILE A 133 16.41 -0.40 3.24
N VAL A 134 15.94 -0.24 2.00
CA VAL A 134 16.76 -0.13 0.78
C VAL A 134 16.44 1.16 0.02
N PRO A 135 16.82 2.34 0.55
CA PRO A 135 16.44 3.64 -0.01
C PRO A 135 16.95 3.85 -1.44
N ASP A 136 18.09 3.26 -1.79
CA ASP A 136 18.68 3.35 -3.13
C ASP A 136 17.98 2.47 -4.18
N CYS A 137 17.12 1.53 -3.75
CA CYS A 137 16.37 0.69 -4.67
C CYS A 137 15.12 1.42 -5.17
N ASN A 138 15.08 1.74 -6.47
CA ASN A 138 13.93 2.35 -7.13
C ASN A 138 13.07 1.26 -7.78
N PHE A 139 12.39 0.48 -6.95
CA PHE A 139 11.54 -0.62 -7.43
C PHE A 139 10.16 -0.15 -7.94
N TYR A 140 9.72 1.04 -7.54
CA TYR A 140 8.48 1.68 -8.02
C TYR A 140 8.67 3.20 -8.10
N GLU A 141 7.75 3.88 -8.79
CA GLU A 141 7.67 5.34 -8.85
C GLU A 141 6.26 5.80 -8.46
N VAL A 142 6.15 6.95 -7.78
CA VAL A 142 4.85 7.55 -7.45
C VAL A 142 4.17 8.01 -8.75
N PRO A 143 2.99 7.50 -9.11
CA PRO A 143 2.29 7.98 -10.29
C PRO A 143 1.90 9.45 -10.19
N GLU A 144 1.81 10.15 -11.33
CA GLU A 144 1.42 11.57 -11.38
C GLU A 144 0.08 11.88 -10.69
N PHE A 145 -0.84 10.91 -10.70
CA PHE A 145 -2.14 11.00 -10.02
C PHE A 145 -2.02 11.19 -8.50
N PHE A 146 -0.91 10.75 -7.92
CA PHE A 146 -0.62 10.79 -6.49
C PHE A 146 0.60 11.65 -6.16
N ALA A 147 0.97 12.59 -7.05
CA ALA A 147 2.16 13.42 -6.88
C ALA A 147 2.16 14.27 -5.59
N SER A 148 0.99 14.58 -5.03
CA SER A 148 0.84 15.29 -3.75
C SER A 148 1.02 14.33 -2.56
N ASP A 149 2.20 13.74 -2.42
CA ASP A 149 2.52 12.73 -1.39
C ASP A 149 3.08 13.35 -0.10
N TRP A 150 2.33 14.32 0.44
CA TRP A 150 2.66 15.08 1.63
C TRP A 150 3.05 14.22 2.86
N LEU A 151 2.51 13.01 3.00
CA LEU A 151 2.85 12.11 4.10
C LEU A 151 4.27 11.54 3.96
N ASN A 152 4.65 11.08 2.76
CA ASN A 152 6.01 10.60 2.53
C ASN A 152 7.02 11.75 2.43
N GLU A 153 6.61 12.92 1.92
CA GLU A 153 7.42 14.14 1.97
C GLU A 153 7.76 14.50 3.42
N PHE A 154 6.73 14.56 4.28
CA PHE A 154 6.93 14.80 5.71
C PHE A 154 7.80 13.71 6.34
N ALA A 155 7.51 12.42 6.12
CA ALA A 155 8.29 11.35 6.73
C ALA A 155 9.77 11.36 6.32
N SER A 156 10.05 11.75 5.07
CA SER A 156 11.40 11.95 4.54
C SER A 156 12.13 13.10 5.23
N ASP A 157 11.46 14.25 5.44
CA ASP A 157 12.05 15.41 6.11
C ASP A 157 12.50 15.12 7.56
N TYR A 158 11.79 14.21 8.25
CA TYR A 158 12.06 13.84 9.64
C TYR A 158 12.81 12.50 9.81
N GLN A 159 13.09 11.79 8.71
CA GLN A 159 13.75 10.46 8.72
C GLN A 159 13.09 9.43 9.67
N ASP A 160 11.77 9.51 9.82
CA ASP A 160 11.03 8.75 10.84
C ASP A 160 10.46 7.45 10.26
N ASP A 161 9.78 7.53 9.11
CA ASP A 161 9.08 6.39 8.52
C ASP A 161 8.95 6.48 6.99
N ASP A 162 8.28 5.49 6.40
CA ASP A 162 7.68 5.60 5.09
C ASP A 162 6.22 5.13 5.12
N PHE A 163 5.39 5.62 4.21
CA PHE A 163 4.02 5.16 4.00
C PHE A 163 3.93 4.27 2.75
N MET A 164 4.99 3.47 2.50
CA MET A 164 5.18 2.64 1.31
C MET A 164 5.38 1.18 1.70
N PHE A 165 4.33 0.37 1.53
CA PHE A 165 4.31 -0.99 2.06
C PHE A 165 4.37 -2.05 0.96
N VAL A 166 5.23 -3.05 1.15
CA VAL A 166 5.23 -4.28 0.34
C VAL A 166 4.42 -5.35 1.03
N TYR A 167 3.65 -6.08 0.23
CA TYR A 167 2.84 -7.19 0.67
C TYR A 167 3.00 -8.40 -0.25
N ILE A 168 3.15 -9.58 0.34
CA ILE A 168 3.27 -10.86 -0.38
C ILE A 168 2.48 -11.90 0.40
N GLY A 169 1.67 -12.70 -0.29
CA GLY A 169 0.84 -13.72 0.32
C GLY A 169 0.28 -14.72 -0.69
N PRO A 170 -0.12 -15.92 -0.25
CA PRO A 170 -0.64 -16.94 -1.14
C PRO A 170 -2.00 -16.55 -1.74
N GLU A 171 -2.32 -17.14 -2.88
CA GLU A 171 -3.60 -16.96 -3.57
C GLU A 171 -4.80 -17.44 -2.72
N GLY A 172 -5.96 -16.81 -2.90
CA GLY A 172 -7.24 -17.29 -2.35
C GLY A 172 -7.59 -16.82 -0.93
N HIS A 173 -6.73 -16.04 -0.27
CA HIS A 173 -7.02 -15.51 1.06
C HIS A 173 -7.18 -13.97 1.03
N LEU A 174 -8.41 -13.55 1.33
CA LEU A 174 -8.98 -12.22 1.03
C LEU A 174 -8.69 -11.17 2.12
N PHE A 175 -7.50 -11.17 2.72
CA PHE A 175 -7.14 -10.20 3.77
C PHE A 175 -6.52 -8.90 3.25
N MET A 176 -6.48 -8.71 1.93
CA MET A 176 -5.77 -7.60 1.29
C MET A 176 -6.56 -6.96 0.17
N GLN A 177 -7.76 -6.51 0.50
CA GLN A 177 -8.33 -5.33 -0.14
C GLN A 177 -8.53 -4.30 0.96
N MET A 178 -8.24 -3.03 0.66
CA MET A 178 -8.28 -1.88 1.57
C MET A 178 -6.97 -1.62 2.35
N SER A 179 -5.94 -1.21 1.62
CA SER A 179 -5.05 -0.16 2.13
C SER A 179 -5.01 0.95 1.07
N THR A 180 -5.41 2.15 1.46
CA THR A 180 -5.23 3.37 0.67
C THR A 180 -3.73 3.66 0.61
N HIS A 181 -3.27 3.95 -0.62
CA HIS A 181 -1.90 4.17 -1.09
C HIS A 181 -1.19 2.91 -1.60
N LEU A 182 -1.29 2.76 -2.93
CA LEU A 182 -0.58 1.87 -3.84
C LEU A 182 -0.29 0.43 -3.34
N ILE A 183 -1.28 -0.45 -3.47
CA ILE A 183 -1.03 -1.90 -3.52
C ILE A 183 -0.36 -2.20 -4.87
N VAL A 184 0.94 -2.50 -4.89
CA VAL A 184 1.56 -3.21 -6.02
C VAL A 184 1.09 -4.66 -5.95
N GLY A 185 -0.14 -4.87 -6.39
CA GLY A 185 -0.76 -6.18 -6.53
C GLY A 185 -1.24 -6.29 -7.96
N GLN A 186 -0.53 -7.06 -8.78
CA GLN A 186 -1.15 -7.58 -10.00
C GLN A 186 -2.14 -8.66 -9.59
N SER A 187 -3.42 -8.30 -9.52
CA SER A 187 -4.49 -9.29 -9.59
C SER A 187 -4.55 -9.79 -11.04
N MET A 188 -4.14 -11.04 -11.25
CA MET A 188 -4.47 -11.75 -12.48
C MET A 188 -5.98 -11.99 -12.46
N TRP A 189 -6.70 -11.39 -13.42
CA TRP A 189 -8.08 -11.73 -13.74
C TRP A 189 -8.08 -12.65 -14.97
#